data_AF-U1F3F5-F1
#
_entry.id   AF-U1F3F5-F1
#
_cell.length_a   1.000
_cell.length_b   1.000
_cell.length_c   1.000
_cell.angle_alpha   90.00
_cell.angle_beta   90.00
_cell.angle_gamma   90.00
#
_symmetry.space_group_name_H-M   'P 1'
#
loop_
_entity.id
_entity.type
_entity.pdbx_description
1 polymer ?
#
loop_
_entity_poly.entity_id
_entity_poly.type
_entity_poly.pdbx_seq_one_letter_code
_entity_poly.pdbx_strand_id
1 'polypeptide(L)' 'MVCSQCGTAVEIEADSTIEQWARNIATDHGFTLTGHDIELYGTCGKCTAKAQPAAHQE' A
#
# COMPACT_ATOMS: atom_id res chain seq x y z
N MET A 1 -2.37 -0.30 3.97
CA MET A 1 -2.43 0.85 3.05
C MET A 1 -3.02 2.06 3.74
N VAL A 2 -2.39 3.22 3.62
CA VAL A 2 -2.75 4.48 4.30
C VAL A 2 -3.16 5.54 3.28
N CYS A 3 -4.27 6.22 3.55
CA CYS A 3 -4.71 7.37 2.77
C CYS A 3 -3.94 8.63 3.17
N SER A 4 -3.18 9.22 2.25
CA SER A 4 -2.40 10.45 2.51
C SER A 4 -3.25 11.71 2.70
N GLN A 5 -4.55 11.67 2.39
CA GLN A 5 -5.45 12.82 2.57
C GLN A 5 -6.23 12.80 3.89
N CYS A 6 -6.63 11.62 4.36
CA CYS A 6 -7.51 11.51 5.54
C CYS A 6 -6.99 10.56 6.62
N GLY A 7 -5.82 9.96 6.43
CA GLY A 7 -5.18 9.07 7.41
C GLY A 7 -5.85 7.71 7.60
N THR A 8 -6.94 7.41 6.89
CA THR A 8 -7.58 6.08 6.97
C THR A 8 -6.59 5.00 6.53
N ALA A 9 -6.40 4.01 7.39
CA ALA A 9 -5.59 2.84 7.12
C ALA A 9 -6.46 1.59 6.96
N VAL A 10 -6.10 0.73 6.03
CA VAL A 10 -6.62 -0.62 5.90
C VAL A 10 -5.47 -1.60 6.01
N GLU A 11 -5.65 -2.65 6.80
CA GLU A 11 -4.70 -3.75 6.90
C GLU A 11 -4.71 -4.55 5.59
N ILE A 12 -3.53 -4.98 5.15
CA ILE A 12 -3.36 -5.80 3.96
C ILE A 12 -2.69 -7.08 4.42
N GLU A 13 -3.34 -8.21 4.17
CA GLU A 13 -2.72 -9.51 4.36
C GLU A 13 -1.62 -9.68 3.31
N ALA A 14 -0.39 -9.94 3.75
CA ALA A 14 0.70 -10.24 2.85
C ALA A 14 0.44 -11.58 2.16
N ASP A 15 0.37 -11.55 0.83
CA ASP A 15 0.30 -12.78 0.05
C ASP A 15 1.67 -13.50 0.01
N SER A 16 1.67 -14.74 -0.46
CA SER A 16 2.90 -15.53 -0.60
C SER A 16 3.92 -14.94 -1.58
N THR A 17 3.51 -14.05 -2.47
CA THR A 17 4.38 -13.36 -3.45
C THR A 17 5.22 -12.29 -2.76
N ILE A 18 4.61 -11.46 -1.91
CA ILE A 18 5.32 -10.43 -1.12
C ILE A 18 6.37 -11.08 -0.22
N GLU A 19 5.97 -12.14 0.46
CA GLU A 19 6.83 -12.94 1.32
C GLU A 19 8.04 -13.52 0.56
N GLN A 20 7.80 -14.05 -0.65
CA GLN A 20 8.86 -14.62 -1.48
C GLN A 20 9.81 -13.55 -1.99
N TRP A 21 9.28 -12.40 -2.40
CA TRP A 21 10.07 -11.27 -2.85
C TRP A 21 11.01 -10.76 -1.74
N ALA A 22 10.52 -10.61 -0.51
CA ALA A 22 11.33 -10.21 0.64
C ALA A 22 12.47 -11.20 0.91
N ARG A 23 12.20 -12.51 0.83
CA ARG A 23 13.23 -13.56 0.96
C ARG A 23 14.27 -13.51 -0.15
N ASN A 24 13.85 -13.26 -1.38
CA ASN A 24 14.76 -13.21 -2.53
C ASN A 24 15.72 -12.02 -2.39
N ILE A 25 15.20 -10.83 -2.06
CA ILE A 25 16.06 -9.64 -1.80
C ILE A 25 17.08 -9.94 -0.70
N ALA A 26 16.64 -10.51 0.42
CA ALA A 26 17.57 -10.83 1.51
C ALA A 26 18.69 -11.78 1.02
N THR A 27 18.31 -12.83 0.28
CA THR A 27 19.25 -13.81 -0.28
C THR A 27 20.24 -13.17 -1.26
N ASP A 28 19.75 -12.37 -2.20
CA ASP A 28 20.56 -11.73 -3.24
C ASP A 28 21.61 -10.78 -2.67
N HIS A 29 21.33 -10.20 -1.50
CA HIS A 29 22.22 -9.29 -0.80
C HIS A 29 22.99 -9.94 0.37
N GLY A 30 22.86 -11.26 0.57
CA GLY A 30 23.58 -12.00 1.62
C GLY A 30 23.07 -11.75 3.05
N PHE A 31 21.84 -11.29 3.21
CA PHE A 31 21.20 -11.09 4.51
C PHE A 31 20.41 -12.33 4.94
N THR A 32 20.35 -12.56 6.25
CA THR A 32 19.33 -13.45 6.85
C THR A 32 18.10 -12.62 7.18
N LEU A 33 16.95 -12.94 6.59
CA LEU A 33 15.71 -12.20 6.79
C LEU A 33 15.16 -12.43 8.21
N THR A 34 15.01 -11.37 9.00
CA THR A 34 14.43 -11.42 10.36
C THR A 34 13.00 -10.88 10.43
N GLY A 35 12.55 -10.21 9.37
CA GLY A 35 11.23 -9.59 9.27
C GLY A 35 11.19 -8.59 8.12
N HIS A 36 9.99 -8.15 7.78
CA HIS A 36 9.76 -7.06 6.82
C HIS A 36 8.57 -6.24 7.28
N ASP A 37 8.61 -4.94 6.99
CA ASP A 37 7.51 -4.01 7.21
C ASP A 37 7.28 -3.25 5.89
N ILE A 38 6.05 -3.26 5.40
CA ILE A 38 5.70 -2.69 4.10
C ILE A 38 4.44 -1.84 4.25
N GLU A 39 4.62 -0.54 4.17
CA GLU A 39 3.51 0.41 4.18
C GLU A 39 3.23 0.95 2.77
N LEU A 40 2.01 0.76 2.29
CA LEU A 40 1.54 1.33 1.03
C LEU A 40 0.76 2.61 1.27
N TYR A 41 1.05 3.65 0.50
CA TYR A 41 0.37 4.95 0.58
C TYR A 41 -0.48 5.20 -0.68
N GLY A 42 -1.62 5.86 -0.51
CA GLY A 42 -2.51 6.20 -1.62
C GLY A 42 -3.55 7.25 -1.26
N THR A 43 -4.53 7.45 -2.13
CA THR A 43 -5.73 8.23 -1.82
C THR A 43 -6.94 7.30 -1.84
N CYS A 44 -7.71 7.24 -0.76
CA CYS A 44 -8.86 6.36 -0.67
C CYS A 44 -10.00 6.82 -1.59
N GLY A 45 -10.89 5.90 -1.98
CA GLY A 45 -12.01 6.21 -2.87
C GLY A 45 -12.90 7.36 -2.39
N LYS A 46 -13.08 7.53 -1.07
CA LYS A 46 -13.83 8.68 -0.50
C LYS A 46 -13.14 10.02 -0.78
N CYS A 47 -11.82 10.07 -0.66
CA CYS A 47 -11.03 11.27 -0.92
C CYS A 47 -10.95 11.56 -2.43
N THR A 48 -10.76 10.54 -3.26
CA THR A 48 -10.81 10.67 -4.73
C THR A 48 -12.16 11.21 -5.19
N ALA A 49 -13.27 10.68 -4.65
CA ALA A 49 -14.61 11.15 -4.99
C ALA A 49 -14.89 12.60 -4.53
N LYS A 50 -14.31 13.03 -3.39
CA LYS A 50 -14.37 14.44 -2.94
C LYS A 50 -13.57 15.39 -3.84
N ALA A 51 -12.49 14.90 -4.44
CA ALA A 51 -11.63 15.69 -5.32
C ALA A 51 -12.19 15.82 -6.74
N GLN A 52 -13.15 14.98 -7.13
CA GLN A 52 -13.80 15.08 -8.43
C GLN A 52 -14.82 16.23 -8.37
N PRO A 53 -14.63 17.35 -9.10
CA PRO A 53 -15.67 18.35 -9.20
C PRO A 53 -16.91 17.65 -9.79
N ALA A 54 -18.07 17.88 -9.17
CA ALA A 54 -19.33 17.39 -9.68
C ALA A 54 -19.38 17.69 -11.18
N ALA A 55 -19.40 16.64 -12.01
CA ALA A 55 -19.62 16.80 -13.44
C ALA A 55 -20.92 17.58 -13.57
N HIS A 56 -20.79 18.82 -14.04
CA HIS A 56 -21.90 19.69 -14.40
C HIS A 56 -22.73 18.91 -15.43
N GLN A 57 -23.92 18.46 -15.01
CA GLN A 57 -24.94 17.96 -15.91
C GLN A 57 -25.74 19.19 -16.36
N GLU A 58 -25.56 19.60 -17.62
CA GLU A 58 -26.56 20.36 -18.39
C GLU A 58 -27.32 19.40 -19.31
#